data_AF-B0T4V5-F1
#
_entry.id   AF-B0T4V5-F1
#
_cell.length_a   1.000
_cell.length_b   1.000
_cell.length_c   1.000
_cell.angle_alpha   90.00
_cell.angle_beta   90.00
_cell.angle_gamma   90.00
#
_symmetry.space_group_name_H-M   'P 1'
#
loop_
_entity.id
_entity.type
_entity.pdbx_description
1 polymer ?
#
loop_
_entity_poly.entity_id
_entity_poly.type
_entity_poly.pdbx_seq_one_letter_code
_entity_poly.pdbx_strand_id
1 'polypeptide(L)'
;MTKIVALKSVLAAAGVVAALGMTGAAQAQAAAHTPQIKYDLATAPPPIPAGLKVSCTKVPDDGYQASKTCPVIYYGANKTWIYSFQDNRVSFALVTYDSTGKVVQNITRDGARYVFDATSDDKSQLITIIGQAKQFVTINWTDLPH
;
A
#
# COMPACT_ATOMS: atom_id res chain seq x y z
N MET A 1 29.99 60.93 26.76
CA MET A 1 30.49 60.00 27.79
C MET A 1 31.39 58.98 27.11
N THR A 2 32.69 59.20 27.22
CA THR A 2 33.75 58.38 26.64
C THR A 2 33.86 57.06 27.40
N LYS A 3 33.80 55.91 26.73
CA LYS A 3 34.11 54.61 27.34
C LYS A 3 35.52 54.16 26.95
N ILE A 4 36.29 53.88 27.99
CA ILE A 4 37.67 53.41 28.03
C ILE A 4 37.69 51.86 27.97
N VAL A 5 38.51 51.34 27.04
CA VAL A 5 39.46 50.21 27.12
C VAL A 5 39.14 48.96 27.97
N ALA A 6 39.29 47.77 27.37
CA ALA A 6 40.19 46.69 27.87
C ALA A 6 40.31 45.49 26.90
N LEU A 7 41.55 45.17 26.51
CA LEU A 7 42.00 43.93 25.87
C LEU A 7 42.10 42.77 26.89
N LYS A 8 41.97 41.51 26.43
CA LYS A 8 43.03 40.48 26.39
C LYS A 8 42.46 39.05 26.31
N SER A 9 42.80 38.39 25.19
CA SER A 9 43.27 37.02 24.99
C SER A 9 42.87 35.90 25.96
N VAL A 10 42.34 34.80 25.39
CA VAL A 10 42.57 33.44 25.92
C VAL A 10 43.07 32.54 24.78
N LEU A 11 44.18 31.87 25.10
CA LEU A 11 44.95 30.92 24.29
C LEU A 11 44.14 29.66 23.91
N ALA A 12 44.54 29.08 22.79
CA ALA A 12 44.16 27.76 22.31
C ALA A 12 44.66 26.62 23.21
N ALA A 13 43.88 25.53 23.25
CA ALA A 13 44.41 24.18 23.44
C ALA A 13 43.70 23.25 22.45
N ALA A 14 44.48 22.66 21.55
CA ALA A 14 44.04 21.68 20.59
C ALA A 14 43.74 20.35 21.28
N GLY A 15 42.68 19.68 20.80
CA GLY A 15 42.35 18.30 21.17
C GLY A 15 41.35 17.75 20.16
N VAL A 16 41.87 17.22 19.05
CA VAL A 16 41.09 16.49 18.04
C VAL A 16 40.71 15.13 18.61
N VAL A 17 39.42 14.87 18.76
CA VAL A 17 38.87 13.51 18.67
C VAL A 17 37.68 13.57 17.72
N ALA A 18 37.90 13.11 16.50
CA ALA A 18 36.85 12.76 15.58
C ALA A 18 36.19 11.45 16.07
N ALA A 19 34.90 11.49 16.35
CA ALA A 19 34.02 10.32 16.44
C ALA A 19 32.66 10.77 15.87
N LEU A 20 32.34 10.40 14.64
CA LEU A 20 31.49 9.25 14.32
C LEU A 20 30.15 9.30 15.07
N GLY A 21 29.10 9.67 14.34
CA GLY A 21 27.74 9.61 14.85
C GLY A 21 26.73 10.20 13.89
N MET A 22 26.61 9.62 12.67
CA MET A 22 25.41 9.75 11.87
C MET A 22 24.26 9.09 12.64
N THR A 23 23.60 9.84 13.52
CA THR A 23 22.39 9.35 14.19
C THR A 23 21.21 9.49 13.25
N GLY A 24 20.91 8.38 12.55
CA GLY A 24 19.53 7.91 12.43
C GLY A 24 18.64 8.58 11.40
N ALA A 25 18.96 8.39 10.11
CA ALA A 25 17.91 8.27 9.08
C ALA A 25 17.59 6.78 8.88
N ALA A 26 17.15 6.11 9.94
CA ALA A 26 16.71 4.71 9.89
C ALA A 26 15.24 4.62 10.30
N GLN A 27 14.38 5.34 9.58
CA GLN A 27 12.92 5.21 9.74
C GLN A 27 12.21 5.72 8.48
N ALA A 28 12.24 4.90 7.42
CA ALA A 28 11.30 5.01 6.28
C ALA A 28 11.27 3.72 5.43
N GLN A 29 12.37 2.97 5.34
CA GLN A 29 12.45 1.80 4.44
C GLN A 29 11.68 0.54 4.87
N ALA A 30 11.26 0.41 6.13
CA ALA A 30 10.59 -0.82 6.58
C ALA A 30 9.14 -0.94 6.06
N ALA A 31 8.45 0.17 5.79
CA ALA A 31 7.08 0.16 5.27
C ALA A 31 6.99 -0.14 3.76
N ALA A 32 8.11 -0.02 3.03
CA ALA A 32 8.13 -0.20 1.58
C ALA A 32 7.98 -1.67 1.15
N HIS A 33 8.26 -2.63 2.04
CA HIS A 33 8.32 -4.06 1.71
C HIS A 33 7.13 -4.89 2.21
N THR A 34 6.17 -4.29 2.91
CA THR A 34 4.97 -4.98 3.39
C THR A 34 3.72 -4.40 2.74
N PRO A 35 2.95 -5.20 1.98
CA PRO A 35 1.66 -4.79 1.46
C PRO A 35 0.71 -4.33 2.58
N GLN A 36 0.16 -3.12 2.44
CA GLN A 36 -0.82 -2.55 3.35
C GLN A 36 -2.20 -2.59 2.70
N ILE A 37 -3.18 -3.14 3.42
CA ILE A 37 -4.58 -3.05 2.98
C ILE A 37 -5.18 -1.76 3.51
N LYS A 38 -5.68 -0.92 2.60
CA LYS A 38 -6.42 0.30 2.95
C LYS A 38 -7.75 0.30 2.20
N TYR A 39 -8.68 1.10 2.70
CA TYR A 39 -10.01 1.22 2.12
C TYR A 39 -10.18 2.55 1.41
N ASP A 40 -10.22 2.49 0.08
CA ASP A 40 -10.43 3.66 -0.77
C ASP A 40 -11.89 3.77 -1.20
N LEU A 41 -12.34 4.97 -1.57
CA LEU A 41 -13.67 5.18 -2.14
C LEU A 41 -13.83 4.38 -3.44
N ALA A 42 -14.96 3.67 -3.58
CA ALA A 42 -15.28 2.90 -4.77
C ALA A 42 -15.36 3.75 -6.06
N THR A 43 -15.45 5.08 -5.93
CA THR A 43 -15.48 6.05 -7.03
C THR A 43 -14.12 6.66 -7.36
N ALA A 44 -13.04 6.28 -6.66
CA ALA A 44 -11.70 6.82 -6.83
C ALA A 44 -10.67 5.92 -7.56
N PRO A 45 -11.01 4.76 -8.19
CA PRO A 45 -9.98 4.04 -8.94
C PRO A 45 -9.47 4.86 -10.14
N PRO A 46 -8.23 4.60 -10.59
CA PRO A 46 -7.78 5.04 -11.92
C PRO A 46 -8.64 4.44 -13.05
N PRO A 47 -8.37 4.77 -14.32
CA PRO A 47 -9.05 4.17 -15.46
C PRO A 47 -9.11 2.64 -15.37
N ILE A 48 -10.32 2.11 -15.42
CA ILE A 48 -10.60 0.68 -15.24
C ILE A 48 -10.43 -0.02 -16.59
N PRO A 49 -9.64 -1.10 -16.69
CA PRO A 49 -9.54 -1.90 -17.91
C PRO A 49 -10.89 -2.43 -18.39
N ALA A 50 -11.03 -2.60 -19.71
CA ALA A 50 -12.27 -3.09 -20.31
C ALA A 50 -12.71 -4.45 -19.73
N GLY A 51 -14.03 -4.62 -19.56
CA GLY A 51 -14.61 -5.85 -19.01
C GLY A 51 -14.54 -5.97 -17.48
N LEU A 52 -13.94 -4.99 -16.78
CA LEU A 52 -13.88 -4.93 -15.33
C LEU A 52 -14.84 -3.89 -14.74
N LYS A 53 -15.18 -4.05 -13.46
CA LYS A 53 -15.99 -3.09 -12.69
C LYS A 53 -15.56 -3.05 -11.24
N VAL A 54 -15.72 -1.89 -10.60
CA VAL A 54 -15.70 -1.80 -9.14
C VAL A 54 -16.98 -2.43 -8.62
N SER A 55 -16.84 -3.46 -7.80
CA SER A 55 -17.98 -4.06 -7.11
C SER A 55 -17.43 -4.65 -5.82
N CYS A 56 -17.52 -3.87 -4.75
CA CYS A 56 -17.10 -4.26 -3.40
C CYS A 56 -18.34 -4.38 -2.54
N THR A 57 -18.38 -5.37 -1.66
CA THR A 57 -19.52 -5.62 -0.80
C THR A 57 -19.24 -5.24 0.65
N LYS A 58 -20.26 -4.80 1.38
CA LYS A 58 -20.13 -4.42 2.79
C LYS A 58 -20.21 -5.61 3.77
N VAL A 59 -20.62 -6.80 3.29
CA VAL A 59 -20.68 -8.04 4.08
C VAL A 59 -20.38 -9.25 3.17
N PRO A 60 -19.68 -10.29 3.65
CA PRO A 60 -19.28 -11.43 2.83
C PRO A 60 -20.39 -12.51 2.73
N ASP A 61 -21.65 -12.10 2.59
CA ASP A 61 -22.79 -13.01 2.49
C ASP A 61 -23.06 -13.42 1.03
N ASP A 62 -24.04 -14.29 0.80
CA ASP A 62 -24.38 -14.79 -0.54
C ASP A 62 -25.05 -13.74 -1.45
N GLY A 63 -25.39 -12.55 -0.92
CA GLY A 63 -25.94 -11.43 -1.69
C GLY A 63 -24.93 -10.32 -1.97
N TYR A 64 -25.10 -9.59 -3.08
CA TYR A 64 -24.34 -8.37 -3.32
C TYR A 64 -24.98 -7.19 -2.60
N GLN A 65 -24.23 -6.62 -1.65
CA GLN A 65 -24.61 -5.38 -0.98
C GLN A 65 -23.50 -4.36 -1.16
N ALA A 66 -23.73 -3.35 -2.02
CA ALA A 66 -22.69 -2.39 -2.40
C ALA A 66 -22.05 -1.69 -1.18
N SER A 67 -20.72 -1.66 -1.15
CA SER A 67 -19.93 -0.84 -0.24
C SER A 67 -19.58 0.50 -0.90
N LYS A 68 -19.42 1.55 -0.09
CA LYS A 68 -18.88 2.85 -0.55
C LYS A 68 -17.35 2.82 -0.69
N THR A 69 -16.70 1.86 -0.06
CA THR A 69 -15.25 1.69 -0.07
C THR A 69 -14.85 0.29 -0.52
N CYS A 70 -13.63 0.15 -1.00
CA CYS A 70 -13.04 -1.09 -1.46
C CYS A 70 -11.69 -1.31 -0.78
N PRO A 71 -11.34 -2.55 -0.41
CA PRO A 71 -9.97 -2.87 -0.05
C PRO A 71 -9.06 -2.69 -1.28
N VAL A 72 -7.96 -1.95 -1.07
CA VAL A 72 -6.91 -1.68 -2.04
C VAL A 72 -5.58 -2.08 -1.40
N ILE A 73 -4.76 -2.79 -2.16
CA ILE A 73 -3.46 -3.26 -1.70
C ILE A 73 -2.42 -2.20 -2.10
N TYR A 74 -1.79 -1.58 -1.11
CA TYR A 74 -0.66 -0.67 -1.31
C TYR A 74 0.64 -1.41 -1.11
N TYR A 75 1.51 -1.42 -2.12
CA TYR A 75 2.78 -2.11 -2.03
C TYR A 75 3.87 -1.32 -2.77
N GLY A 76 4.87 -0.86 -2.02
CA GLY A 76 5.87 0.08 -2.54
C GLY A 76 5.21 1.36 -3.08
N ALA A 77 5.54 1.72 -4.33
CA ALA A 77 4.94 2.86 -5.02
C ALA A 77 3.60 2.54 -5.74
N ASN A 78 3.19 1.26 -5.73
CA ASN A 78 2.08 0.77 -6.51
C ASN A 78 0.81 0.61 -5.65
N LYS A 79 -0.34 0.67 -6.32
CA LYS A 79 -1.65 0.34 -5.74
C LYS A 79 -2.36 -0.71 -6.59
N THR A 80 -2.86 -1.76 -5.97
CA THR A 80 -3.58 -2.84 -6.65
C THR A 80 -5.05 -2.80 -6.24
N TRP A 81 -5.90 -2.59 -7.24
CA TRP A 81 -7.35 -2.65 -7.10
C TRP A 81 -7.86 -4.05 -7.41
N ILE A 82 -8.88 -4.48 -6.67
CA ILE A 82 -9.52 -5.79 -6.81
C ILE A 82 -10.87 -5.58 -7.51
N TYR A 83 -10.92 -5.86 -8.81
CA TYR A 83 -12.11 -5.65 -9.63
C TYR A 83 -12.88 -6.95 -9.86
N SER A 84 -14.20 -6.84 -9.96
CA SER A 84 -15.03 -7.93 -10.47
C SER A 84 -15.12 -7.84 -11.99
N PHE A 85 -15.31 -8.98 -12.66
CA PHE A 85 -15.64 -8.98 -14.08
C PHE A 85 -17.09 -8.56 -14.31
N GLN A 86 -17.34 -7.87 -15.43
CA GLN A 86 -18.69 -7.42 -15.80
C GLN A 86 -19.63 -8.58 -16.10
N ASP A 87 -19.10 -9.71 -16.59
CA ASP A 87 -19.86 -10.94 -16.88
C ASP A 87 -20.21 -11.78 -15.65
N ASN A 88 -19.89 -11.29 -14.45
CA ASN A 88 -20.28 -11.89 -13.18
C ASN A 88 -19.70 -13.31 -12.91
N ARG A 89 -18.61 -13.69 -13.61
CA ARG A 89 -17.88 -14.93 -13.29
C ARG A 89 -17.35 -14.92 -11.85
N VAL A 90 -17.12 -16.11 -11.27
CA VAL A 90 -16.55 -16.28 -9.92
C VAL A 90 -15.03 -16.11 -9.95
N SER A 91 -14.61 -14.93 -10.39
CA SER A 91 -13.21 -14.52 -10.48
C SER A 91 -13.11 -13.01 -10.22
N PHE A 92 -11.93 -12.55 -9.83
CA PHE A 92 -11.59 -11.13 -9.77
C PHE A 92 -10.29 -10.86 -10.52
N ALA A 93 -10.11 -9.59 -10.91
CA ALA A 93 -8.88 -9.09 -11.47
C ALA A 93 -8.14 -8.24 -10.44
N LEU A 94 -6.86 -8.52 -10.25
CA LEU A 94 -5.93 -7.67 -9.53
C LEU A 94 -5.25 -6.78 -10.56
N VAL A 95 -5.56 -5.50 -10.52
CA VAL A 95 -4.98 -4.51 -11.44
C VAL A 95 -4.10 -3.58 -10.65
N THR A 96 -2.80 -3.68 -10.91
CA THR A 96 -1.79 -2.86 -10.26
C THR A 96 -1.49 -1.63 -11.11
N TYR A 97 -1.54 -0.49 -10.45
CA TYR A 97 -1.24 0.81 -11.02
C TYR A 97 0.03 1.37 -10.39
N ASP A 98 0.86 2.01 -11.21
CA ASP A 98 1.94 2.87 -10.73
C ASP A 98 1.42 4.19 -10.15
N SER A 99 2.33 5.03 -9.66
CA SER A 99 2.03 6.33 -9.07
C SER A 99 1.38 7.32 -10.05
N THR A 100 1.49 7.10 -11.37
CA THR A 100 0.85 7.92 -12.40
C THR A 100 -0.55 7.42 -12.78
N GLY A 101 -0.98 6.28 -12.21
CA GLY A 101 -2.26 5.66 -12.52
C GLY A 101 -2.23 4.81 -13.80
N LYS A 102 -1.05 4.46 -14.31
CA LYS A 102 -0.91 3.54 -15.44
C LYS A 102 -0.87 2.10 -14.94
N VAL A 103 -1.55 1.21 -15.68
CA VAL A 103 -1.50 -0.24 -15.40
C VAL A 103 -0.09 -0.79 -15.64
N VAL A 104 0.44 -1.47 -14.63
CA VAL A 104 1.72 -2.20 -14.68
C VAL A 104 1.52 -3.72 -14.58
N GLN A 105 0.39 -4.17 -14.04
CA GLN A 105 0.02 -5.58 -14.00
C GLN A 105 -1.52 -5.72 -13.99
N ASN A 106 -2.03 -6.76 -14.65
CA ASN A 106 -3.43 -7.17 -14.57
C ASN A 106 -3.49 -8.70 -14.58
N ILE A 107 -3.80 -9.30 -13.43
CA ILE A 107 -3.85 -10.76 -13.25
C ILE A 107 -5.23 -11.18 -12.78
N THR A 108 -5.72 -12.30 -13.33
CA THR A 108 -6.98 -12.91 -12.90
C THR A 108 -6.72 -13.94 -11.81
N ARG A 109 -7.64 -14.03 -10.86
CA ARG A 109 -7.71 -15.10 -9.87
C ARG A 109 -9.15 -15.62 -9.80
N ASP A 110 -9.29 -16.93 -9.90
CA ASP A 110 -10.57 -17.63 -9.79
C ASP A 110 -10.87 -17.97 -8.33
N GLY A 111 -12.16 -18.09 -8.00
CA GLY A 111 -12.62 -18.58 -6.71
C GLY A 111 -13.36 -17.56 -5.86
N ALA A 112 -13.27 -16.26 -6.15
CA ALA A 112 -14.08 -15.24 -5.47
C ALA A 112 -14.49 -14.11 -6.41
N ARG A 113 -15.52 -13.35 -6.02
CA ARG A 113 -15.95 -12.11 -6.67
C ARG A 113 -16.59 -11.19 -5.64
N TYR A 114 -16.84 -9.93 -5.99
CA TYR A 114 -17.42 -8.93 -5.09
C TYR A 114 -16.67 -8.84 -3.78
N VAL A 115 -15.46 -8.26 -3.84
CA VAL A 115 -14.55 -8.24 -2.70
C VAL A 115 -15.19 -7.55 -1.50
N PHE A 116 -15.13 -8.21 -0.35
CA PHE A 116 -15.55 -7.70 0.94
C PHE A 116 -14.35 -7.08 1.67
N ASP A 117 -13.28 -7.86 1.82
CA ASP A 117 -12.11 -7.51 2.63
C ASP A 117 -10.84 -8.14 2.04
N ALA A 118 -9.69 -7.63 2.45
CA ALA A 118 -8.41 -8.27 2.25
C ALA A 118 -7.55 -8.12 3.50
N THR A 119 -6.73 -9.13 3.80
CA THR A 119 -5.78 -9.08 4.91
C THR A 119 -4.40 -9.48 4.42
N SER A 120 -3.37 -8.79 4.89
CA SER A 120 -1.97 -9.10 4.62
C SER A 120 -1.35 -9.69 5.89
N ASP A 121 -0.65 -10.82 5.78
CA ASP A 121 0.04 -11.47 6.89
C ASP A 121 1.55 -11.48 6.66
N ASP A 122 2.29 -10.82 7.57
CA ASP A 122 3.73 -10.63 7.44
C ASP A 122 4.55 -11.91 7.61
N LYS A 123 4.02 -12.89 8.35
CA LYS A 123 4.74 -14.14 8.65
C LYS A 123 4.73 -15.08 7.46
N SER A 124 3.58 -15.23 6.83
CA SER A 124 3.38 -16.08 5.66
C SER A 124 3.63 -15.37 4.34
N GLN A 125 3.70 -14.03 4.35
CA GLN A 125 3.82 -13.19 3.15
C GLN A 125 2.69 -13.45 2.14
N LEU A 126 1.48 -13.60 2.69
CA LEU A 126 0.28 -13.87 1.93
C LEU A 126 -0.72 -12.72 2.10
N ILE A 127 -1.51 -12.49 1.05
CA ILE A 127 -2.71 -11.67 1.12
C ILE A 127 -3.91 -12.59 0.93
N THR A 128 -4.83 -12.58 1.89
CA THR A 128 -6.12 -13.27 1.77
C THR A 128 -7.18 -12.27 1.33
N ILE A 129 -7.84 -12.54 0.21
CA ILE A 129 -8.90 -11.71 -0.37
C ILE A 129 -10.21 -12.46 -0.18
N ILE A 130 -11.18 -11.82 0.48
CA ILE A 130 -12.47 -12.41 0.79
C ILE A 130 -13.53 -11.74 -0.09
N GLY A 131 -14.34 -12.53 -0.76
CA GLY A 131 -15.47 -12.09 -1.57
C GLY A 131 -16.83 -12.52 -1.02
N GLN A 132 -17.83 -12.47 -1.90
CA GLN A 132 -19.18 -12.97 -1.66
C GLN A 132 -19.19 -14.41 -1.15
N ALA A 133 -20.20 -14.75 -0.35
CA ALA A 133 -20.41 -16.10 0.20
C ALA A 133 -19.19 -16.65 0.97
N LYS A 134 -18.41 -15.74 1.58
CA LYS A 134 -17.16 -16.02 2.30
C LYS A 134 -16.12 -16.79 1.48
N GLN A 135 -16.24 -16.78 0.16
CA GLN A 135 -15.22 -17.35 -0.71
C GLN A 135 -13.96 -16.51 -0.60
N PHE A 136 -12.80 -17.15 -0.60
CA PHE A 136 -11.53 -16.45 -0.48
C PHE A 136 -10.47 -17.03 -1.40
N VAL A 137 -9.53 -16.18 -1.77
CA VAL A 137 -8.34 -16.54 -2.52
C VAL A 137 -7.14 -15.96 -1.79
N THR A 138 -6.09 -16.75 -1.68
CA THR A 138 -4.81 -16.31 -1.12
C THR A 138 -3.80 -16.12 -2.25
N ILE A 139 -3.06 -15.03 -2.21
CA ILE A 139 -1.96 -14.73 -3.14
C ILE A 139 -0.67 -14.46 -2.37
N ASN A 140 0.48 -14.70 -3.00
CA ASN A 140 1.76 -14.32 -2.42
C ASN A 140 2.00 -12.83 -2.59
N TRP A 141 2.75 -12.20 -1.68
CA TRP A 141 3.22 -10.83 -1.87
C TRP A 141 4.02 -10.69 -3.18
N THR A 142 4.83 -11.70 -3.51
CA THR A 142 5.65 -11.76 -4.73
C THR A 142 4.85 -11.81 -6.02
N ASP A 143 3.53 -12.07 -5.96
CA ASP A 143 2.66 -11.98 -7.14
C ASP A 143 2.43 -10.52 -7.58
N LEU A 144 2.68 -9.56 -6.68
CA LEU A 144 2.41 -8.13 -6.88
C LEU A 144 3.71 -7.32 -7.06
N PRO A 145 3.76 -6.40 -8.04
CA PRO A 145 4.91 -5.51 -8.22
C PRO A 145 4.93 -4.43 -7.12
N HIS A 146 6.12 -4.07 -6.65
CA HIS A 146 6.34 -3.08 -5.58
C HIS A 146 7.60 -2.26 -5.81
#